data_AF-M1ECP9-F1
#
_entry.id   AF-M1ECP9-F1
#
_cell.length_a   1.000
_cell.length_b   1.000
_cell.length_c   1.000
_cell.angle_alpha   90.00
_cell.angle_beta   90.00
_cell.angle_gamma   90.00
#
_symmetry.space_group_name_H-M   'P 1'
#
loop_
_entity.id
_entity.type
_entity.pdbx_description
1 polymer ?
#
loop_
_entity_poly.entity_id
_entity_poly.type
_entity_poly.pdbx_seq_one_letter_code
_entity_poly.pdbx_strand_id
1 'polypeptide(L)'
;ARPRLDLQFLQRFLQIQKVLFPSWSSQNALMFLTLLCVTLLKQLVIYQVGLIPSQYYGVLGNKDLDGFKSLTFLAVVLIVLNSMLKSFDQFTCNLLYVSWRKDLTEHLHRFYFRGRVYYTLNVLRDDVDNPDQRISQDVERFCRQLSSMASKLLISPFTLIYYTYQCFQSTGWLGPVSIFGYFILGTLVNKMLMGPIVAQLVQQEKLEGDFRFKHMQIRVNAEPAAFFRAGHVEHMRTDRRLQRLLQTQRELMSKELWLYIGVNTFDYLGSILSYVVIAIPIFSGVYGDLSPTELSTLVSKNAFVCIYLISCFSGLIDLSSTLSDVAGYTHRIGELQETLLDMSLRSRAGEIPDESEWDTDRAPEWPVAEPADTAFLLERVSICAPASNKPLIKDLSLKISEGQSLLITGNTGTGKTSLLRVLGGLWASTR
;
A
#
# COMPACT_ATOMS: atom_id res chain seq x y z
N ALA A 1 -13.79 -0.70 -8.88
CA ALA A 1 -13.15 -0.85 -10.20
C ALA A 1 -11.65 -1.06 -9.98
N ARG A 2 -10.97 -1.94 -10.75
CA ARG A 2 -9.51 -2.02 -10.64
C ARG A 2 -8.94 -0.62 -10.95
N PRO A 3 -8.10 -0.03 -10.09
CA PRO A 3 -7.41 1.19 -10.43
C PRO A 3 -6.57 0.88 -11.66
N ARG A 4 -6.90 1.53 -12.77
CA ARG A 4 -6.06 1.43 -13.96
C ARG A 4 -4.76 2.16 -13.63
N LEU A 5 -3.63 1.58 -14.05
CA LEU A 5 -2.31 2.22 -13.97
C LEU A 5 -2.25 3.36 -15.01
N ASP A 6 -3.09 4.36 -14.81
CA ASP A 6 -3.25 5.51 -15.69
C ASP A 6 -2.29 6.64 -15.27
N LEU A 7 -2.17 7.67 -16.10
CA LEU A 7 -1.33 8.85 -15.78
C LEU A 7 -1.66 9.47 -14.42
N GLN A 8 -2.93 9.40 -14.00
CA GLN A 8 -3.39 9.88 -12.70
C GLN A 8 -2.78 9.08 -11.54
N PHE A 9 -2.60 7.77 -11.67
CA PHE A 9 -1.90 6.97 -10.66
C PHE A 9 -0.46 7.46 -10.50
N LEU A 10 0.25 7.70 -11.61
CA LEU A 10 1.63 8.18 -11.56
C LEU A 10 1.73 9.55 -10.89
N GLN A 11 0.80 10.47 -11.19
CA GLN A 11 0.74 11.78 -10.55
C GLN A 11 0.51 11.67 -9.04
N ARG A 12 -0.49 10.89 -8.61
CA ARG A 12 -0.78 10.63 -7.19
C ARG A 12 0.41 9.98 -6.49
N PHE A 13 1.02 8.98 -7.13
CA PHE A 13 2.20 8.31 -6.59
C PHE A 13 3.37 9.29 -6.42
N LEU A 14 3.66 10.13 -7.41
CA LEU A 14 4.72 11.13 -7.33
C LEU A 14 4.45 12.19 -6.26
N GLN A 15 3.20 12.58 -6.05
CA GLN A 15 2.84 13.49 -4.96
C GLN A 15 3.08 12.86 -3.59
N ILE A 16 2.73 11.59 -3.41
CA ILE A 16 3.03 10.84 -2.18
C ILE A 16 4.55 10.71 -2.00
N GLN A 17 5.29 10.38 -3.07
CA GLN A 17 6.76 10.27 -3.03
C GLN A 17 7.44 11.58 -2.62
N LYS A 18 6.93 12.74 -3.03
CA LYS A 18 7.44 14.05 -2.57
C LYS A 18 7.27 14.25 -1.06
N VAL A 19 6.25 13.65 -0.45
CA VAL A 19 6.06 13.66 1.02
C VAL A 19 7.03 12.69 1.68
N LEU A 20 7.22 11.50 1.10
CA LEU A 20 8.15 10.50 1.63
C LEU A 20 9.63 10.91 1.51
N PHE A 21 9.97 11.69 0.49
CA PHE A 21 11.32 12.18 0.22
C PHE A 21 11.32 13.70 0.04
N PRO A 22 11.22 14.48 1.14
CA PRO A 22 11.10 15.93 1.06
C PRO A 22 12.37 16.61 0.53
N SER A 23 13.55 16.02 0.78
CA SER A 23 14.84 16.50 0.29
C SER A 23 15.84 15.35 0.18
N TRP A 24 16.91 15.57 -0.60
CA TRP A 24 18.01 14.61 -0.78
C TRP A 24 18.82 14.37 0.51
N SER A 25 18.76 15.29 1.47
CA SER A 25 19.40 15.15 2.79
C SER A 25 18.42 14.68 3.88
N SER A 26 17.20 14.28 3.50
CA SER A 26 16.24 13.75 4.48
C SER A 26 16.72 12.40 5.04
N GLN A 27 16.29 12.09 6.26
CA GLN A 27 16.56 10.80 6.90
C GLN A 27 16.12 9.62 6.00
N ASN A 28 14.98 9.76 5.32
CA ASN A 28 14.46 8.74 4.41
C ASN A 28 15.36 8.55 3.18
N ALA A 29 15.89 9.65 2.61
CA ALA A 29 16.82 9.58 1.48
C ALA A 29 18.13 8.89 1.87
N LEU A 30 18.67 9.20 3.06
CA LEU A 30 19.88 8.56 3.56
C LEU A 30 19.66 7.06 3.83
N MET A 31 18.53 6.69 4.46
CA MET A 31 18.16 5.29 4.69
C MET A 31 17.97 4.52 3.38
N PHE A 32 17.38 5.16 2.36
CA PHE A 32 17.22 4.57 1.03
C PHE A 32 18.57 4.39 0.32
N LEU A 33 19.52 5.32 0.48
CA LEU A 33 20.89 5.16 -0.02
C LEU A 33 21.61 4.01 0.70
N THR A 34 21.47 3.90 2.03
CA THR A 34 21.98 2.75 2.78
C THR A 34 21.37 1.44 2.27
N LEU A 35 20.06 1.42 2.02
CA LEU A 35 19.37 0.26 1.46
C LEU A 35 19.96 -0.14 0.09
N LEU A 36 20.22 0.84 -0.79
CA LEU A 36 20.84 0.61 -2.09
C LEU A 36 22.22 -0.05 -1.94
N CYS A 37 23.09 0.53 -1.10
CA CYS A 37 24.43 -0.02 -0.85
C CYS A 37 24.40 -1.45 -0.29
N VAL A 38 23.55 -1.69 0.71
CA VAL A 38 23.39 -3.00 1.34
C VAL A 38 22.85 -4.01 0.34
N THR A 39 21.87 -3.62 -0.49
CA THR A 39 21.27 -4.48 -1.50
C THR A 39 22.28 -4.90 -2.57
N LEU A 40 23.12 -3.96 -3.04
CA LEU A 40 24.19 -4.24 -4.00
C LEU A 40 25.25 -5.18 -3.40
N LEU A 41 25.71 -4.91 -2.17
CA LEU A 41 26.68 -5.76 -1.48
C LEU A 41 26.13 -7.17 -1.23
N LYS A 42 24.88 -7.26 -0.77
CA LYS A 42 24.15 -8.53 -0.59
C LYS A 42 24.12 -9.32 -1.89
N GLN A 43 23.84 -8.66 -3.02
CA GLN A 43 23.77 -9.33 -4.31
C GLN A 43 25.11 -9.92 -4.76
N LEU A 44 26.23 -9.22 -4.50
CA LEU A 44 27.57 -9.74 -4.77
C LEU A 44 27.87 -10.99 -3.94
N VAL A 45 27.52 -10.97 -2.65
CA VAL A 45 27.69 -12.13 -1.77
C VAL A 45 26.81 -13.30 -2.21
N ILE A 46 25.55 -13.05 -2.59
CA ILE A 46 24.65 -14.10 -3.11
C ILE A 46 25.24 -14.77 -4.36
N TYR A 47 25.81 -14.00 -5.28
CA TYR A 47 26.46 -14.56 -6.45
C TYR A 47 27.62 -15.49 -6.06
N GLN A 48 28.49 -15.08 -5.13
CA GLN A 48 29.59 -15.92 -4.66
C GLN A 48 29.09 -17.19 -3.97
N VAL A 49 28.06 -17.06 -3.12
CA VAL A 49 27.42 -18.22 -2.46
C VAL A 49 26.84 -19.19 -3.49
N GLY A 50 26.28 -18.67 -4.58
CA GLY A 50 25.74 -19.47 -5.67
C GLY A 50 26.76 -20.29 -6.47
N LEU A 51 28.03 -19.86 -6.47
CA LEU A 51 29.12 -20.59 -7.13
C LEU A 51 29.72 -21.71 -6.26
N ILE A 52 29.48 -21.68 -4.94
CA ILE A 52 30.02 -22.67 -3.99
C ILE A 52 29.69 -24.11 -4.40
N PRO A 53 28.44 -24.47 -4.77
CA PRO A 53 28.13 -25.83 -5.22
C PRO A 53 28.98 -26.29 -6.42
N SER A 54 29.24 -25.40 -7.38
CA SER A 54 30.10 -25.69 -8.54
C SER A 54 31.55 -25.96 -8.10
N GLN A 55 32.08 -25.17 -7.16
CA GLN A 55 33.41 -25.37 -6.58
C GLN A 55 33.52 -26.71 -5.81
N TYR A 56 32.47 -27.10 -5.10
CA TYR A 56 32.42 -28.40 -4.42
C TYR A 56 32.53 -29.57 -5.39
N TYR A 57 31.87 -29.52 -6.56
CA TYR A 57 32.02 -30.56 -7.58
C TYR A 57 33.47 -30.69 -8.07
N GLY A 58 34.18 -29.57 -8.24
CA GLY A 58 35.58 -29.58 -8.64
C GLY A 58 36.49 -30.24 -7.59
N VAL A 59 36.37 -29.82 -6.32
CA VAL A 59 37.20 -30.33 -5.22
C VAL A 59 36.92 -31.81 -4.91
N LEU A 60 35.64 -32.20 -4.90
CA LEU A 60 35.23 -33.59 -4.67
C LEU A 60 35.64 -34.50 -5.83
N GLY A 61 35.53 -34.03 -7.08
CA GLY A 61 36.00 -34.77 -8.25
C GLY A 61 37.50 -35.01 -8.25
N ASN A 62 38.27 -34.03 -7.77
CA ASN A 62 39.73 -34.13 -7.61
C ASN A 62 40.17 -34.82 -6.31
N LYS A 63 39.24 -35.18 -5.42
CA LYS A 63 39.50 -35.78 -4.10
C LYS A 63 40.47 -34.95 -3.22
N ASP A 64 40.42 -33.63 -3.35
CA ASP A 64 41.28 -32.71 -2.60
C ASP A 64 40.68 -32.38 -1.23
N LEU A 65 41.21 -33.00 -0.17
CA LEU A 65 40.72 -32.85 1.19
C LEU A 65 41.07 -31.49 1.82
N ASP A 66 42.20 -30.90 1.45
CA ASP A 66 42.62 -29.61 2.00
C ASP A 66 41.86 -28.47 1.32
N GLY A 67 41.65 -28.57 0.00
CA GLY A 67 40.72 -27.72 -0.74
C GLY A 67 39.30 -27.77 -0.18
N PHE A 68 38.83 -28.96 0.23
CA PHE A 68 37.49 -29.13 0.80
C PHE A 68 37.33 -28.40 2.15
N LYS A 69 38.33 -28.50 3.03
CA LYS A 69 38.32 -27.79 4.32
C LYS A 69 38.33 -26.27 4.13
N SER A 70 39.20 -25.77 3.25
CA SER A 70 39.30 -24.34 2.94
C SER A 70 38.00 -23.79 2.32
N LEU A 71 37.44 -24.51 1.34
CA LEU A 71 36.17 -24.16 0.71
C LEU A 71 35.01 -24.18 1.71
N THR A 72 34.96 -25.17 2.60
CA THR A 72 33.91 -25.26 3.62
C THR A 72 34.00 -24.13 4.64
N PHE A 73 35.22 -23.76 5.06
CA PHE A 73 35.40 -22.60 5.92
C PHE A 73 34.94 -21.30 5.22
N LEU A 74 35.34 -21.09 3.96
CA LEU A 74 34.89 -19.94 3.16
C LEU A 74 33.37 -19.93 3.00
N ALA A 75 32.76 -21.10 2.74
CA ALA A 75 31.31 -21.24 2.58
C ALA A 75 30.56 -20.83 3.85
N VAL A 76 31.00 -21.28 5.02
CA VAL A 76 30.40 -20.91 6.31
C VAL A 76 30.51 -19.40 6.54
N VAL A 77 31.68 -18.79 6.28
CA VAL A 77 31.89 -17.34 6.42
C VAL A 77 30.97 -16.56 5.48
N LEU A 78 30.87 -16.96 4.20
CA LEU A 78 30.00 -16.32 3.22
C LEU A 78 28.51 -16.49 3.58
N ILE A 79 28.09 -17.63 4.13
CA ILE A 79 26.71 -17.85 4.58
C ILE A 79 26.38 -16.94 5.77
N VAL A 80 27.27 -16.81 6.75
CA VAL A 80 27.09 -15.90 7.88
C VAL A 80 26.99 -14.46 7.40
N LEU A 81 27.90 -14.03 6.51
CA LEU A 81 27.87 -12.69 5.91
C LEU A 81 26.58 -12.44 5.13
N ASN A 82 26.14 -13.39 4.30
CA ASN A 82 24.89 -13.31 3.55
C ASN A 82 23.68 -13.17 4.49
N SER A 83 23.64 -13.94 5.57
CA SER A 83 22.59 -13.88 6.59
C SER A 83 22.54 -12.50 7.27
N MET A 84 23.71 -11.95 7.62
CA MET A 84 23.81 -10.61 8.21
C MET A 84 23.33 -9.53 7.24
N LEU A 85 23.77 -9.56 5.98
CA LEU A 85 23.35 -8.58 4.96
C LEU A 85 21.85 -8.68 4.66
N LYS A 86 21.30 -9.89 4.55
CA LYS A 86 19.85 -10.11 4.38
C LYS A 86 19.05 -9.59 5.57
N SER A 87 19.56 -9.81 6.79
CA SER A 87 18.92 -9.31 8.02
C SER A 87 18.96 -7.78 8.08
N PHE A 88 20.08 -7.17 7.68
CA PHE A 88 20.24 -5.72 7.66
C PHE A 88 19.37 -5.06 6.58
N ASP A 89 19.27 -5.66 5.38
CA ASP A 89 18.35 -5.27 4.32
C ASP A 89 16.89 -5.24 4.81
N GLN A 90 16.44 -6.31 5.47
CA GLN A 90 15.10 -6.39 6.06
C GLN A 90 14.91 -5.34 7.17
N PHE A 91 15.91 -5.15 8.02
CA PHE A 91 15.88 -4.15 9.09
C PHE A 91 15.74 -2.73 8.53
N THR A 92 16.53 -2.38 7.51
CA THR A 92 16.44 -1.07 6.84
C THR A 92 15.08 -0.87 6.17
N CYS A 93 14.53 -1.89 5.51
CA CYS A 93 13.17 -1.82 4.93
C CYS A 93 12.09 -1.59 6.00
N ASN A 94 12.20 -2.27 7.16
CA ASN A 94 11.27 -2.10 8.27
C ASN A 94 11.37 -0.70 8.90
N LEU A 95 12.59 -0.19 9.09
CA LEU A 95 12.81 1.17 9.62
C LEU A 95 12.28 2.23 8.64
N LEU A 96 12.48 2.01 7.34
CA LEU A 96 11.97 2.87 6.27
C LEU A 96 10.44 2.88 6.25
N TYR A 97 9.79 1.73 6.44
CA TYR A 97 8.34 1.64 6.63
C TYR A 97 7.85 2.51 7.79
N VAL A 98 8.50 2.43 8.96
CA VAL A 98 8.11 3.20 10.14
C VAL A 98 8.23 4.70 9.87
N SER A 99 9.36 5.12 9.27
CA SER A 99 9.61 6.52 8.94
C SER A 99 8.61 7.05 7.91
N TRP A 100 8.38 6.31 6.82
CA TRP A 100 7.39 6.68 5.80
C TRP A 100 5.97 6.74 6.35
N ARG A 101 5.59 5.80 7.21
CA ARG A 101 4.27 5.82 7.84
C ARG A 101 4.11 7.07 8.69
N LYS A 102 5.13 7.42 9.49
CA LYS A 102 5.12 8.64 10.29
C LYS A 102 4.92 9.87 9.40
N ASP A 103 5.79 10.07 8.41
CA ASP A 103 5.78 11.29 7.59
C ASP A 103 4.48 11.44 6.79
N LEU A 104 3.98 10.35 6.20
CA LEU A 104 2.75 10.37 5.41
C LEU A 104 1.51 10.58 6.30
N THR A 105 1.46 9.94 7.47
CA THR A 105 0.33 10.10 8.41
C THR A 105 0.32 11.50 9.01
N GLU A 106 1.46 12.02 9.46
CA GLU A 106 1.58 13.38 9.98
C GLU A 106 1.27 14.44 8.91
N HIS A 107 1.62 14.18 7.64
CA HIS A 107 1.22 15.02 6.52
C HIS A 107 -0.30 15.04 6.34
N LEU A 108 -0.96 13.88 6.29
CA LEU A 108 -2.42 13.82 6.17
C LEU A 108 -3.14 14.42 7.38
N HIS A 109 -2.64 14.17 8.60
CA HIS A 109 -3.18 14.75 9.84
C HIS A 109 -3.16 16.28 9.80
N ARG A 110 -2.09 16.90 9.30
CA ARG A 110 -1.99 18.36 9.18
C ARG A 110 -3.09 18.98 8.31
N PHE A 111 -3.61 18.26 7.32
CA PHE A 111 -4.74 18.74 6.51
C PHE A 111 -6.10 18.29 7.05
N TYR A 112 -6.18 17.08 7.60
CA TYR A 112 -7.42 16.52 8.13
C TYR A 112 -7.92 17.26 9.38
N PHE A 113 -7.00 17.63 10.28
CA PHE A 113 -7.31 18.37 11.51
C PHE A 113 -7.20 19.89 11.35
N ARG A 114 -6.99 20.41 10.13
CA ARG A 114 -6.99 21.86 9.91
C ARG A 114 -8.43 22.37 9.92
N GLY A 115 -8.76 23.28 10.83
CA GLY A 115 -10.11 23.83 10.90
C GLY A 115 -11.15 22.74 11.12
N ARG A 116 -12.21 22.80 10.31
CA ARG A 116 -13.36 21.89 10.39
C ARG A 116 -13.34 20.80 9.32
N VAL A 117 -12.20 20.54 8.68
CA VAL A 117 -12.09 19.59 7.54
C VAL A 117 -12.56 18.19 7.93
N TYR A 118 -12.20 17.70 9.12
CA TYR A 118 -12.68 16.40 9.63
C TYR A 118 -14.22 16.35 9.76
N TYR A 119 -14.88 17.46 10.09
CA TYR A 119 -16.34 17.53 10.16
C TYR A 119 -16.94 17.51 8.75
N THR A 120 -16.43 18.36 7.88
CA THR A 120 -16.90 18.48 6.49
C THR A 120 -16.76 17.15 5.75
N LEU A 121 -15.63 16.47 5.89
CA LEU A 121 -15.36 15.20 5.21
C LEU A 121 -16.24 14.05 5.71
N ASN A 122 -16.56 14.01 7.01
CA ASN A 122 -17.35 12.90 7.58
C ASN A 122 -18.86 13.13 7.56
N VAL A 123 -19.32 14.39 7.51
CA VAL A 123 -20.74 14.74 7.71
C VAL A 123 -21.36 15.44 6.50
N LEU A 124 -20.59 16.24 5.77
CA LEU A 124 -21.11 17.06 4.68
C LEU A 124 -20.82 16.48 3.29
N ARG A 125 -19.84 15.58 3.18
CA ARG A 125 -19.48 14.94 1.91
C ARG A 125 -19.61 13.42 1.99
N ASP A 126 -20.01 12.86 0.85
CA ASP A 126 -20.09 11.41 0.61
C ASP A 126 -19.10 10.96 -0.49
N ASP A 127 -18.20 11.84 -0.93
CA ASP A 127 -17.25 11.58 -2.01
C ASP A 127 -16.10 10.64 -1.58
N VAL A 128 -15.68 10.73 -0.32
CA VAL A 128 -14.61 9.92 0.25
C VAL A 128 -15.16 9.00 1.33
N ASP A 129 -15.17 7.70 1.07
CA ASP A 129 -15.59 6.70 2.05
C ASP A 129 -14.47 6.38 3.07
N ASN A 130 -14.86 6.25 4.34
CA ASN A 130 -14.03 5.79 5.46
C ASN A 130 -12.65 6.49 5.54
N PRO A 131 -12.60 7.82 5.71
CA PRO A 131 -11.33 8.57 5.75
C PRO A 131 -10.42 8.12 6.92
N ASP A 132 -11.01 7.66 8.03
CA ASP A 132 -10.32 7.05 9.16
C ASP A 132 -9.56 5.78 8.76
N GLN A 133 -10.18 4.90 7.97
CA GLN A 133 -9.53 3.70 7.43
C GLN A 133 -8.40 4.06 6.47
N ARG A 134 -8.61 5.06 5.61
CA ARG A 134 -7.60 5.52 4.65
C ARG A 134 -6.35 6.06 5.35
N ILE A 135 -6.52 6.89 6.39
CA ILE A 135 -5.40 7.46 7.16
C ILE A 135 -4.70 6.40 8.03
N SER A 136 -5.46 5.52 8.69
CA SER A 136 -4.89 4.60 9.68
C SER A 136 -4.35 3.30 9.09
N GLN A 137 -5.11 2.68 8.18
CA GLN A 137 -4.86 1.33 7.68
C GLN A 137 -4.27 1.34 6.27
N ASP A 138 -4.81 2.15 5.35
CA ASP A 138 -4.30 2.16 3.98
C ASP A 138 -2.88 2.76 3.91
N VAL A 139 -2.60 3.84 4.64
CA VAL A 139 -1.23 4.40 4.76
C VAL A 139 -0.26 3.36 5.32
N GLU A 140 -0.67 2.63 6.37
CA GLU A 140 0.14 1.58 6.97
C GLU A 140 0.47 0.47 5.96
N ARG A 141 -0.56 -0.06 5.28
CA ARG A 141 -0.42 -1.12 4.28
C ARG A 141 0.40 -0.63 3.07
N PHE A 142 0.17 0.59 2.60
CA PHE A 142 0.94 1.23 1.54
C PHE A 142 2.43 1.30 1.88
N CYS A 143 2.78 1.89 3.03
CA CYS A 143 4.18 2.04 3.43
C CYS A 143 4.86 0.69 3.63
N ARG A 144 4.15 -0.31 4.19
CA ARG A 144 4.68 -1.66 4.40
C ARG A 144 4.95 -2.38 3.08
N GLN A 145 3.99 -2.35 2.15
CA GLN A 145 4.14 -2.99 0.85
C GLN A 145 5.23 -2.29 0.03
N LEU A 146 5.23 -0.96 0.01
CA LEU A 146 6.24 -0.16 -0.67
C LEU A 146 7.65 -0.44 -0.15
N SER A 147 7.84 -0.54 1.17
CA SER A 147 9.18 -0.78 1.75
C SER A 147 9.65 -2.20 1.48
N SER A 148 8.75 -3.18 1.54
CA SER A 148 9.07 -4.59 1.25
C SER A 148 9.50 -4.82 -0.20
N MET A 149 8.99 -4.03 -1.14
CA MET A 149 9.37 -4.11 -2.55
C MET A 149 10.54 -3.21 -2.92
N ALA A 150 10.91 -2.23 -2.09
CA ALA A 150 11.93 -1.24 -2.41
C ALA A 150 13.28 -1.90 -2.76
N SER A 151 13.77 -2.82 -1.92
CA SER A 151 15.06 -3.52 -2.18
C SER A 151 15.00 -4.36 -3.45
N LYS A 152 13.88 -5.06 -3.68
CA LYS A 152 13.68 -5.91 -4.86
C LYS A 152 13.60 -5.10 -6.17
N LEU A 153 12.88 -3.98 -6.17
CA LEU A 153 12.77 -3.09 -7.33
C LEU A 153 14.09 -2.42 -7.68
N LEU A 154 14.90 -2.06 -6.67
CA LEU A 154 16.23 -1.48 -6.89
C LEU A 154 17.18 -2.47 -7.58
N ILE A 155 17.16 -3.75 -7.17
CA ILE A 155 18.15 -4.73 -7.63
C ILE A 155 17.74 -5.46 -8.92
N SER A 156 16.44 -5.62 -9.15
CA SER A 156 15.90 -6.45 -10.24
C SER A 156 16.42 -6.08 -11.64
N PRO A 157 16.53 -4.79 -12.04
CA PRO A 157 17.09 -4.45 -13.35
C PRO A 157 18.54 -4.92 -13.51
N PHE A 158 19.36 -4.75 -12.49
CA PHE A 158 20.77 -5.13 -12.52
C PHE A 158 20.95 -6.65 -12.58
N THR A 159 20.21 -7.40 -11.76
CA THR A 159 20.30 -8.86 -11.75
C THR A 159 19.76 -9.45 -13.03
N LEU A 160 18.64 -8.94 -13.54
CA LEU A 160 18.06 -9.43 -14.78
C LEU A 160 19.03 -9.25 -15.95
N ILE A 161 19.62 -8.06 -16.11
CA ILE A 161 20.59 -7.79 -17.17
C ILE A 161 21.82 -8.69 -17.01
N TYR A 162 22.38 -8.78 -15.80
CA TYR A 162 23.59 -9.55 -15.54
C TYR A 162 23.41 -11.06 -15.78
N TYR A 163 22.34 -11.66 -15.24
CA TYR A 163 22.09 -13.09 -15.39
C TYR A 163 21.59 -13.47 -16.79
N THR A 164 20.91 -12.55 -17.49
CA THR A 164 20.61 -12.73 -18.92
C THR A 164 21.89 -12.78 -19.74
N TYR A 165 22.83 -11.87 -19.48
CA TYR A 165 24.14 -11.87 -20.14
C TYR A 165 24.94 -13.14 -19.82
N GLN A 166 25.01 -13.56 -18.56
CA GLN A 166 25.68 -14.81 -18.17
C GLN A 166 25.03 -16.04 -18.81
N CYS A 167 23.69 -16.10 -18.87
CA CYS A 167 22.98 -17.18 -19.51
C CYS A 167 23.28 -17.25 -21.02
N PHE A 168 23.35 -16.09 -21.68
CA PHE A 168 23.74 -15.99 -23.09
C PHE A 168 25.16 -16.50 -23.33
N GLN A 169 26.12 -16.14 -22.47
CA GLN A 169 27.49 -16.62 -22.61
C GLN A 169 27.62 -18.14 -22.36
N SER A 170 26.82 -18.68 -21.43
CA SER A 170 26.86 -20.09 -21.08
C SER A 170 26.12 -21.02 -22.06
N THR A 171 25.02 -20.56 -22.68
CA THR A 171 24.11 -21.43 -23.45
C THR A 171 23.83 -20.90 -24.86
N GLY A 172 24.40 -19.75 -25.24
CA GLY A 172 24.07 -19.05 -26.48
C GLY A 172 22.66 -18.46 -26.45
N TRP A 173 22.15 -18.11 -27.64
CA TRP A 173 20.85 -17.44 -27.82
C TRP A 173 19.65 -18.27 -27.32
N LEU A 174 19.73 -19.60 -27.41
CA LEU A 174 18.64 -20.50 -27.02
C LEU A 174 18.31 -20.45 -25.53
N GLY A 175 19.30 -20.17 -24.67
CA GLY A 175 19.12 -20.12 -23.22
C GLY A 175 18.19 -18.99 -22.77
N PRO A 176 18.57 -17.72 -22.97
CA PRO A 176 17.73 -16.59 -22.62
C PRO A 176 16.36 -16.64 -23.30
N VAL A 177 16.27 -16.98 -24.58
CA VAL A 177 14.97 -17.03 -25.29
C VAL A 177 14.02 -18.06 -24.68
N SER A 178 14.52 -19.24 -24.31
CA SER A 178 13.69 -20.27 -23.66
C SER A 178 13.18 -19.80 -22.30
N ILE A 179 14.02 -19.13 -21.50
CA ILE A 179 13.65 -18.62 -20.18
C ILE A 179 12.67 -17.45 -20.29
N PHE A 180 12.86 -16.53 -21.25
CA PHE A 180 11.93 -15.43 -21.49
C PHE A 180 10.57 -15.94 -22.02
N GLY A 181 10.57 -16.92 -22.93
CA GLY A 181 9.35 -17.58 -23.38
C GLY A 181 8.61 -18.27 -22.24
N TYR A 182 9.35 -18.92 -21.35
CA TYR A 182 8.82 -19.50 -20.13
C TYR A 182 8.18 -18.46 -19.21
N PHE A 183 8.86 -17.33 -18.97
CA PHE A 183 8.35 -16.22 -18.18
C PHE A 183 7.05 -15.63 -18.75
N ILE A 184 6.98 -15.41 -20.07
CA ILE A 184 5.77 -14.90 -20.74
C ILE A 184 4.60 -15.86 -20.54
N LEU A 185 4.83 -17.16 -20.71
CA LEU A 185 3.82 -18.20 -20.50
C LEU A 185 3.34 -18.21 -19.04
N GLY A 186 4.26 -18.20 -18.08
CA GLY A 186 3.94 -18.16 -16.65
C GLY A 186 3.15 -16.93 -16.25
N THR A 187 3.53 -15.76 -16.78
CA THR A 187 2.82 -14.50 -16.55
C THR A 187 1.40 -14.54 -17.11
N LEU A 188 1.20 -15.12 -18.30
CA LEU A 188 -0.11 -15.25 -18.92
C LEU A 188 -1.03 -16.17 -18.10
N VAL A 189 -0.51 -17.33 -17.68
CA VAL A 189 -1.25 -18.29 -16.83
C VAL A 189 -1.61 -17.64 -15.49
N ASN A 190 -0.65 -17.01 -14.80
CA ASN A 190 -0.91 -16.32 -13.53
C ASN A 190 -1.95 -15.21 -13.67
N LYS A 191 -1.86 -14.41 -14.73
CA LYS A 191 -2.84 -13.35 -14.99
C LYS A 191 -4.25 -13.90 -15.22
N MET A 192 -4.37 -15.02 -15.92
CA MET A 192 -5.65 -15.69 -16.17
C MET A 192 -6.27 -16.21 -14.86
N LEU A 193 -5.46 -16.83 -14.00
CA LEU A 193 -5.90 -17.39 -12.71
C LEU A 193 -6.21 -16.30 -11.66
N MET A 194 -5.49 -15.17 -11.67
CA MET A 194 -5.70 -14.05 -10.74
C MET A 194 -7.01 -13.28 -10.97
N GLY A 195 -7.50 -13.24 -12.21
CA GLY A 195 -8.75 -12.56 -12.58
C GLY A 195 -9.92 -12.79 -11.61
N PRO A 196 -10.39 -14.04 -11.45
CA PRO A 196 -11.53 -14.37 -10.58
C PRO A 196 -11.23 -14.24 -9.08
N ILE A 197 -9.98 -14.39 -8.65
CA ILE A 197 -9.56 -14.29 -7.24
C ILE A 197 -9.73 -12.85 -6.75
N VAL A 198 -9.24 -11.88 -7.52
CA VAL A 198 -9.32 -10.45 -7.15
C VAL A 198 -10.77 -10.00 -6.95
N ALA A 199 -11.70 -10.46 -7.81
CA ALA A 199 -13.11 -10.10 -7.68
C ALA A 199 -13.73 -10.62 -6.37
N GLN A 200 -13.34 -11.83 -5.96
CA GLN A 200 -13.80 -12.45 -4.71
C GLN A 200 -13.14 -11.84 -3.48
N LEU A 201 -11.86 -11.51 -3.56
CA LEU A 201 -11.11 -10.84 -2.49
C LEU A 201 -11.73 -9.47 -2.15
N VAL A 202 -12.10 -8.69 -3.16
CA VAL A 202 -12.80 -7.40 -2.94
C VAL A 202 -14.14 -7.61 -2.25
N GLN A 203 -14.91 -8.63 -2.66
CA GLN A 203 -16.18 -8.95 -2.02
C GLN A 203 -15.97 -9.42 -0.56
N GLN A 204 -14.92 -10.18 -0.28
CA GLN A 204 -14.54 -10.59 1.06
C GLN A 204 -14.20 -9.39 1.95
N GLU A 205 -13.32 -8.48 1.51
CA GLU A 205 -12.94 -7.28 2.28
C GLU A 205 -14.17 -6.40 2.58
N LYS A 206 -15.13 -6.29 1.64
CA LYS A 206 -16.39 -5.60 1.89
C LYS A 206 -17.21 -6.27 2.99
N LEU A 207 -17.41 -7.59 2.92
CA LEU A 207 -18.18 -8.34 3.92
C LEU A 207 -17.50 -8.34 5.30
N GLU A 208 -16.16 -8.36 5.33
CA GLU A 208 -15.34 -8.20 6.53
C GLU A 208 -15.56 -6.81 7.15
N GLY A 209 -15.56 -5.75 6.33
CA GLY A 209 -15.92 -4.39 6.74
C GLY A 209 -17.32 -4.29 7.32
N ASP A 210 -18.33 -4.86 6.62
CA ASP A 210 -19.72 -4.91 7.09
C ASP A 210 -19.89 -5.67 8.42
N PHE A 211 -19.08 -6.71 8.64
CA PHE A 211 -19.07 -7.50 9.87
C PHE A 211 -18.44 -6.72 11.04
N ARG A 212 -17.30 -6.04 10.80
CA ARG A 212 -16.67 -5.16 11.79
C ARG A 212 -17.54 -3.97 12.14
N PHE A 213 -18.15 -3.34 11.13
CA PHE A 213 -19.09 -2.24 11.33
C PHE A 213 -20.29 -2.67 12.17
N LYS A 214 -20.81 -3.89 11.96
CA LYS A 214 -21.90 -4.43 12.80
C LYS A 214 -21.51 -4.53 14.27
N HIS A 215 -20.28 -4.96 14.57
CA HIS A 215 -19.76 -4.99 15.94
C HIS A 215 -19.56 -3.59 16.52
N MET A 216 -19.05 -2.65 15.72
CA MET A 216 -18.92 -1.26 16.13
C MET A 216 -20.28 -0.65 16.48
N GLN A 217 -21.33 -0.92 15.69
CA GLN A 217 -22.70 -0.47 15.99
C GLN A 217 -23.22 -1.03 17.32
N ILE A 218 -22.95 -2.31 17.61
CA ILE A 218 -23.33 -2.92 18.91
C ILE A 218 -22.54 -2.27 20.04
N ARG A 219 -21.24 -1.99 19.86
CA ARG A 219 -20.40 -1.33 20.86
C ARG A 219 -20.89 0.10 21.17
N VAL A 220 -21.18 0.89 20.13
CA VAL A 220 -21.64 2.29 20.27
C VAL A 220 -23.06 2.35 20.85
N ASN A 221 -23.93 1.41 20.48
CA ASN A 221 -25.32 1.35 20.93
C ASN A 221 -25.56 0.21 21.94
N ALA A 222 -24.57 -0.09 22.76
CA ALA A 222 -24.61 -1.22 23.69
C ALA A 222 -25.72 -1.05 24.73
N GLU A 223 -25.87 0.16 25.26
CA GLU A 223 -26.88 0.47 26.28
C GLU A 223 -28.32 0.37 25.73
N PRO A 224 -28.69 0.98 24.58
CA PRO A 224 -29.99 0.72 23.96
C PRO A 224 -30.23 -0.78 23.67
N ALA A 225 -29.22 -1.48 23.14
CA ALA A 225 -29.35 -2.91 22.84
C ALA A 225 -29.59 -3.75 24.11
N ALA A 226 -28.92 -3.42 25.21
CA ALA A 226 -29.10 -4.06 26.51
C ALA A 226 -30.48 -3.74 27.13
N PHE A 227 -30.94 -2.49 27.00
CA PHE A 227 -32.26 -2.06 27.48
C PHE A 227 -33.38 -2.86 26.82
N PHE A 228 -33.28 -3.11 25.51
CA PHE A 228 -34.23 -3.95 24.77
C PHE A 228 -33.97 -5.46 24.91
N ARG A 229 -32.98 -5.90 25.71
CA ARG A 229 -32.56 -7.30 25.85
C ARG A 229 -32.33 -7.98 24.48
N ALA A 230 -31.76 -7.23 23.53
CA ALA A 230 -31.66 -7.62 22.13
C ALA A 230 -30.60 -8.71 21.83
N GLY A 231 -30.02 -9.35 22.85
CA GLY A 231 -28.89 -10.27 22.71
C GLY A 231 -29.11 -11.38 21.69
N HIS A 232 -30.23 -12.12 21.76
CA HIS A 232 -30.53 -13.18 20.79
C HIS A 232 -30.77 -12.65 19.36
N VAL A 233 -31.44 -11.50 19.23
CA VAL A 233 -31.72 -10.89 17.92
C VAL A 233 -30.43 -10.40 17.26
N GLU A 234 -29.58 -9.71 18.03
CA GLU A 234 -28.31 -9.20 17.55
C GLU A 234 -27.30 -10.32 17.29
N HIS A 235 -27.32 -11.40 18.08
CA HIS A 235 -26.57 -12.62 17.79
C HIS A 235 -26.93 -13.20 16.41
N MET A 236 -28.21 -13.48 16.15
CA MET A 236 -28.65 -14.02 14.86
C MET A 236 -28.32 -13.10 13.68
N ARG A 237 -28.46 -11.78 13.85
CA ARG A 237 -28.14 -10.80 12.80
C ARG A 237 -26.64 -10.74 12.50
N THR A 238 -25.82 -10.81 13.53
CA THR A 238 -24.37 -10.75 13.43
C THR A 238 -23.81 -12.04 12.84
N ASP A 239 -24.31 -13.20 13.30
CA ASP A 239 -23.92 -14.50 12.76
C ASP A 239 -24.33 -14.65 11.28
N ARG A 240 -25.51 -14.14 10.87
CA ARG A 240 -25.87 -14.11 9.44
C ARG A 240 -24.90 -13.29 8.58
N ARG A 241 -24.26 -12.25 9.12
CA ARG A 241 -23.20 -11.52 8.40
C ARG A 241 -21.91 -12.35 8.36
N LEU A 242 -21.56 -12.99 9.46
CA LEU A 242 -20.42 -13.90 9.54
C LEU A 242 -20.55 -15.07 8.56
N GLN A 243 -21.69 -15.76 8.49
CA GLN A 243 -21.87 -16.88 7.57
C GLN A 243 -21.72 -16.47 6.10
N ARG A 244 -22.20 -15.29 5.71
CA ARG A 244 -22.00 -14.74 4.35
C ARG A 244 -20.53 -14.44 4.06
N LEU A 245 -19.82 -13.89 5.04
CA LEU A 245 -18.38 -13.68 4.96
C LEU A 245 -17.63 -15.02 4.83
N LEU A 246 -17.93 -16.00 5.68
CA LEU A 246 -17.32 -17.33 5.67
C LEU A 246 -17.56 -18.08 4.36
N GLN A 247 -18.76 -17.98 3.79
CA GLN A 247 -19.05 -18.56 2.48
C GLN A 247 -18.16 -17.96 1.39
N THR A 248 -18.04 -16.62 1.36
CA THR A 248 -17.18 -15.91 0.42
C THR A 248 -15.70 -16.25 0.63
N GLN A 249 -15.26 -16.37 1.89
CA GLN A 249 -13.89 -16.80 2.22
C GLN A 249 -13.62 -18.22 1.73
N ARG A 250 -14.54 -19.18 1.92
CA ARG A 250 -14.39 -20.55 1.40
C ARG A 250 -14.32 -20.58 -0.11
N GLU A 251 -15.17 -19.80 -0.79
CA GLU A 251 -15.13 -19.68 -2.25
C GLU A 251 -13.80 -19.08 -2.73
N LEU A 252 -13.25 -18.09 -2.01
CA LEU A 252 -11.93 -17.53 -2.29
C LEU A 252 -10.83 -18.59 -2.15
N MET A 253 -10.79 -19.33 -1.03
CA MET A 253 -9.79 -20.39 -0.80
C MET A 253 -9.82 -21.46 -1.90
N SER A 254 -11.02 -21.82 -2.38
CA SER A 254 -11.16 -22.80 -3.47
C SER A 254 -10.56 -22.32 -4.80
N LYS A 255 -10.55 -21.00 -5.03
CA LYS A 255 -9.95 -20.38 -6.23
C LYS A 255 -8.45 -20.19 -6.07
N GLU A 256 -8.00 -19.81 -4.88
CA GLU A 256 -6.57 -19.69 -4.56
C GLU A 256 -5.83 -21.02 -4.71
N LEU A 257 -6.49 -22.16 -4.44
CA LEU A 257 -5.89 -23.48 -4.67
C LEU A 257 -5.37 -23.64 -6.11
N TRP A 258 -6.14 -23.21 -7.12
CA TRP A 258 -5.72 -23.29 -8.52
C TRP A 258 -4.56 -22.35 -8.85
N LEU A 259 -4.53 -21.17 -8.22
CA LEU A 259 -3.39 -20.26 -8.33
C LEU A 259 -2.15 -20.89 -7.73
N TYR A 260 -2.24 -21.46 -6.53
CA TYR A 260 -1.10 -22.12 -5.88
C TYR A 260 -0.60 -23.31 -6.69
N ILE A 261 -1.50 -24.13 -7.24
CA ILE A 261 -1.11 -25.21 -8.16
C ILE A 261 -0.37 -24.65 -9.36
N GLY A 262 -0.89 -23.59 -10.00
CA GLY A 262 -0.26 -22.96 -11.17
C GLY A 262 1.13 -22.39 -10.87
N VAL A 263 1.26 -21.60 -9.81
CA VAL A 263 2.52 -20.97 -9.39
C VAL A 263 3.56 -22.03 -8.99
N ASN A 264 3.17 -22.99 -8.12
CA ASN A 264 4.10 -24.03 -7.66
C ASN A 264 4.53 -24.94 -8.83
N THR A 265 3.62 -25.29 -9.73
CA THR A 265 3.97 -26.08 -10.93
C THR A 265 4.99 -25.32 -11.78
N PHE A 266 4.79 -24.01 -11.95
CA PHE A 266 5.73 -23.16 -12.70
C PHE A 266 7.10 -23.04 -12.00
N ASP A 267 7.16 -22.92 -10.68
CA ASP A 267 8.45 -22.85 -9.99
C ASP A 267 9.22 -24.18 -10.09
N TYR A 268 8.55 -25.32 -9.87
CA TYR A 268 9.19 -26.63 -9.99
C TYR A 268 9.57 -26.97 -11.43
N LEU A 269 8.73 -26.66 -12.42
CA LEU A 269 9.03 -26.91 -13.83
C LEU A 269 10.17 -26.00 -14.34
N GLY A 270 10.30 -24.79 -13.77
CA GLY A 270 11.43 -23.90 -14.04
C GLY A 270 12.78 -24.52 -13.65
N SER A 271 12.83 -25.27 -12.54
CA SER A 271 14.06 -25.99 -12.15
C SER A 271 14.48 -27.03 -13.19
N ILE A 272 13.53 -27.78 -13.76
CA ILE A 272 13.78 -28.78 -14.83
C ILE A 272 14.17 -28.10 -16.14
N LEU A 273 13.48 -27.01 -16.51
CA LEU A 273 13.76 -26.26 -17.73
C LEU A 273 15.23 -25.81 -17.78
N SER A 274 15.80 -25.42 -16.63
CA SER A 274 17.20 -25.03 -16.56
C SER A 274 18.16 -26.13 -17.04
N TYR A 275 17.90 -27.40 -16.69
CA TYR A 275 18.68 -28.54 -17.14
C TYR A 275 18.43 -28.87 -18.62
N VAL A 276 17.20 -28.74 -19.11
CA VAL A 276 16.88 -28.94 -20.54
C VAL A 276 17.63 -27.93 -21.41
N VAL A 277 17.71 -26.67 -20.97
CA VAL A 277 18.46 -25.62 -21.65
C VAL A 277 19.95 -25.95 -21.72
N ILE A 278 20.54 -26.43 -20.62
CA ILE A 278 21.97 -26.80 -20.53
C ILE A 278 22.28 -28.07 -21.32
N ALA A 279 21.30 -28.97 -21.50
CA ALA A 279 21.47 -30.19 -22.27
C ALA A 279 21.81 -29.90 -23.74
N ILE A 280 21.27 -28.83 -24.33
CA ILE A 280 21.45 -28.49 -25.76
C ILE A 280 22.93 -28.41 -26.16
N PRO A 281 23.78 -27.54 -25.57
CA PRO A 281 25.19 -27.44 -25.97
C PRO A 281 26.02 -28.69 -25.63
N ILE A 282 25.62 -29.46 -24.61
CA ILE A 282 26.29 -30.70 -24.23
C ILE A 282 26.05 -31.79 -25.29
N PHE A 283 24.79 -32.03 -25.66
CA PHE A 283 24.44 -33.03 -26.67
C PHE A 283 24.78 -32.59 -28.10
N SER A 284 24.97 -31.28 -28.35
CA SER A 284 25.49 -30.79 -29.63
C SER A 284 27.02 -30.90 -29.76
N GLY A 285 27.72 -31.44 -28.75
CA GLY A 285 29.14 -31.73 -28.80
C GLY A 285 30.09 -30.54 -28.58
N VAL A 286 29.58 -29.38 -28.14
CA VAL A 286 30.40 -28.17 -27.93
C VAL A 286 31.39 -28.33 -26.77
N TYR A 287 31.10 -29.24 -25.83
CA TYR A 287 31.89 -29.50 -24.63
C TYR A 287 32.56 -30.88 -24.61
N GLY A 288 32.74 -31.51 -25.79
CA GLY A 288 33.26 -32.88 -25.90
C GLY A 288 34.68 -33.09 -25.35
N ASP A 289 35.48 -32.04 -25.27
CA ASP A 289 36.89 -32.09 -24.85
C ASP A 289 37.10 -31.91 -23.33
N LEU A 290 36.03 -31.62 -22.57
CA LEU A 290 36.12 -31.37 -21.14
C LEU A 290 36.17 -32.68 -20.34
N SER A 291 36.94 -32.70 -19.25
CA SER A 291 36.92 -33.83 -18.32
C SER A 291 35.54 -33.96 -17.64
N PRO A 292 35.16 -35.16 -17.15
CA PRO A 292 33.90 -35.34 -16.44
C PRO A 292 33.73 -34.41 -15.22
N THR A 293 34.83 -34.08 -14.55
CA THR A 293 34.86 -33.15 -13.41
C THR A 293 34.61 -31.71 -13.84
N GLU A 294 35.25 -31.25 -14.92
CA GLU A 294 35.04 -29.91 -15.49
C GLU A 294 33.63 -29.76 -16.04
N LEU A 295 33.12 -30.79 -16.72
CA LEU A 295 31.75 -30.83 -17.21
C LEU A 295 30.73 -30.70 -16.07
N SER A 296 30.92 -31.45 -14.98
CA SER A 296 30.06 -31.36 -13.79
C SER A 296 30.10 -29.97 -13.13
N THR A 297 31.30 -29.38 -13.04
CA THR A 297 31.52 -28.03 -12.51
C THR A 297 30.81 -26.97 -13.36
N LEU A 298 30.90 -27.09 -14.69
CA LEU A 298 30.27 -26.20 -15.66
C LEU A 298 28.73 -26.32 -15.63
N VAL A 299 28.21 -27.55 -15.62
CA VAL A 299 26.75 -27.81 -15.51
C VAL A 299 26.19 -27.20 -14.24
N SER A 300 26.86 -27.37 -13.10
CA SER A 300 26.44 -26.79 -11.82
C SER A 300 26.42 -25.25 -11.88
N LYS A 301 27.45 -24.62 -12.45
CA LYS A 301 27.52 -23.16 -12.62
C LYS A 301 26.41 -22.64 -13.54
N ASN A 302 26.19 -23.29 -14.68
CA ASN A 302 25.17 -22.88 -15.65
C ASN A 302 23.76 -23.11 -15.11
N ALA A 303 23.53 -24.18 -14.35
CA ALA A 303 22.28 -24.46 -13.67
C ALA A 303 21.97 -23.37 -12.64
N PHE A 304 22.97 -22.97 -11.84
CA PHE A 304 22.82 -21.84 -10.91
C PHE A 304 22.39 -20.56 -11.65
N VAL A 305 23.08 -20.17 -12.73
CA VAL A 305 22.75 -18.97 -13.52
C VAL A 305 21.32 -19.03 -14.07
N CYS A 306 20.91 -20.16 -14.66
CA CYS A 306 19.58 -20.31 -15.27
C CYS A 306 18.47 -20.33 -14.21
N ILE A 307 18.64 -21.10 -13.13
CA ILE A 307 17.68 -21.17 -12.01
C ILE A 307 17.55 -19.79 -11.36
N TYR A 308 18.67 -19.08 -11.16
CA TYR A 308 18.65 -17.75 -10.56
C TYR A 308 17.97 -16.71 -11.48
N LEU A 309 18.15 -16.81 -12.79
CA LEU A 309 17.44 -15.98 -13.76
C LEU A 309 15.92 -16.25 -13.72
N ILE A 310 15.50 -17.51 -13.68
CA ILE A 310 14.10 -17.90 -13.51
C ILE A 310 13.54 -17.35 -12.19
N SER A 311 14.29 -17.46 -11.08
CA SER A 311 13.88 -16.91 -9.79
C SER A 311 13.74 -15.39 -9.80
N CYS A 312 14.60 -14.67 -10.55
CA CYS A 312 14.46 -13.22 -10.76
C CYS A 312 13.15 -12.88 -11.48
N PHE A 313 12.77 -13.69 -12.48
CA PHE A 313 11.50 -13.56 -13.19
C PHE A 313 10.29 -13.90 -12.31
N SER A 314 10.31 -15.00 -11.55
CA SER A 314 9.25 -15.30 -10.57
C SER A 314 9.11 -14.17 -9.55
N GLY A 315 10.24 -13.61 -9.07
CA GLY A 315 10.24 -12.45 -8.18
C GLY A 315 9.58 -11.21 -8.78
N LEU A 316 9.70 -10.97 -10.09
CA LEU A 316 8.99 -9.89 -10.79
C LEU A 316 7.48 -10.13 -10.85
N ILE A 317 7.04 -11.38 -11.00
CA ILE A 317 5.61 -11.73 -10.97
C ILE A 317 5.05 -11.45 -9.56
N ASP A 318 5.74 -11.87 -8.51
CA ASP A 318 5.32 -11.59 -7.13
C ASP A 318 5.22 -10.09 -6.86
N LEU A 319 6.22 -9.32 -7.33
CA LEU A 319 6.23 -7.87 -7.24
C LEU A 319 5.05 -7.23 -7.97
N SER A 320 4.55 -7.82 -9.06
CA SER A 320 3.41 -7.27 -9.80
C SER A 320 2.12 -7.28 -8.97
N SER A 321 1.93 -8.29 -8.10
CA SER A 321 0.80 -8.34 -7.17
C SER A 321 0.93 -7.24 -6.11
N THR A 322 2.09 -7.15 -5.47
CA THR A 322 2.38 -6.10 -4.48
C THR A 322 2.28 -4.68 -5.06
N LEU A 323 2.72 -4.50 -6.30
CA LEU A 323 2.62 -3.22 -7.02
C LEU A 323 1.15 -2.87 -7.30
N SER A 324 0.31 -3.86 -7.60
CA SER A 324 -1.13 -3.67 -7.78
C SER A 324 -1.80 -3.21 -6.49
N ASP A 325 -1.42 -3.78 -5.34
CA ASP A 325 -1.90 -3.36 -4.02
C ASP A 325 -1.48 -1.92 -3.72
N VAL A 326 -0.21 -1.60 -3.97
CA VAL A 326 0.30 -0.22 -3.79
C VAL A 326 -0.38 0.76 -4.72
N ALA A 327 -0.71 0.37 -5.95
CA ALA A 327 -1.52 1.20 -6.84
C ALA A 327 -2.94 1.44 -6.29
N GLY A 328 -3.54 0.40 -5.69
CA GLY A 328 -4.81 0.49 -4.97
C GLY A 328 -4.77 1.51 -3.83
N TYR A 329 -3.81 1.36 -2.91
CA TYR A 329 -3.65 2.30 -1.80
C TYR A 329 -3.27 3.70 -2.26
N THR A 330 -2.42 3.83 -3.29
CA THR A 330 -2.07 5.13 -3.89
C THR A 330 -3.32 5.85 -4.39
N HIS A 331 -4.26 5.14 -5.01
CA HIS A 331 -5.50 5.75 -5.47
C HIS A 331 -6.35 6.25 -4.30
N ARG A 332 -6.53 5.44 -3.25
CA ARG A 332 -7.33 5.80 -2.06
C ARG A 332 -6.70 6.94 -1.24
N ILE A 333 -5.39 6.87 -1.02
CA ILE A 333 -4.63 7.89 -0.29
C ILE A 333 -4.55 9.18 -1.12
N GLY A 334 -4.27 9.07 -2.42
CA GLY A 334 -4.18 10.21 -3.32
C GLY A 334 -5.51 10.94 -3.49
N GLU A 335 -6.63 10.22 -3.60
CA GLU A 335 -7.98 10.82 -3.62
C GLU A 335 -8.28 11.58 -2.33
N LEU A 336 -7.95 10.98 -1.17
CA LEU A 336 -8.09 11.66 0.12
C LEU A 336 -7.21 12.92 0.16
N GLN A 337 -5.95 12.82 -0.26
CA GLN A 337 -5.02 13.95 -0.28
C GLN A 337 -5.50 15.09 -1.19
N GLU A 338 -5.99 14.78 -2.39
CA GLU A 338 -6.56 15.76 -3.33
C GLU A 338 -7.76 16.48 -2.71
N THR A 339 -8.67 15.74 -2.08
CA THR A 339 -9.88 16.30 -1.44
C THR A 339 -9.51 17.18 -0.24
N LEU A 340 -8.55 16.74 0.59
CA LEU A 340 -8.03 17.52 1.71
C LEU A 340 -7.35 18.81 1.25
N LEU A 341 -6.58 18.75 0.15
CA LEU A 341 -5.93 19.93 -0.43
C LEU A 341 -6.95 20.91 -1.01
N ASP A 342 -7.93 20.44 -1.79
CA ASP A 342 -9.02 21.28 -2.33
C ASP A 342 -9.78 21.99 -1.21
N MET A 343 -10.14 21.28 -0.13
CA MET A 343 -10.80 21.90 1.02
C MET A 343 -9.90 22.91 1.74
N SER A 344 -8.60 22.65 1.86
CA SER A 344 -7.66 23.60 2.46
C SER A 344 -7.48 24.86 1.61
N LEU A 345 -7.54 24.74 0.29
CA LEU A 345 -7.45 25.87 -0.64
C LEU A 345 -8.70 26.73 -0.60
N ARG A 346 -9.89 26.11 -0.57
CA ARG A 346 -11.17 26.84 -0.41
C ARG A 346 -11.28 27.54 0.93
N SER A 347 -10.74 26.94 1.99
CA SER A 347 -10.64 27.62 3.28
C SER A 347 -9.73 28.84 3.24
N ARG A 348 -8.56 28.75 2.60
CA ARG A 348 -7.68 29.91 2.39
C ARG A 348 -8.25 30.98 1.46
N ALA A 349 -9.12 30.60 0.52
CA ALA A 349 -9.79 31.52 -0.40
C ALA A 349 -10.98 32.26 0.25
N GLY A 350 -11.27 32.00 1.53
CA GLY A 350 -12.37 32.65 2.26
C GLY A 350 -13.77 32.05 1.99
N GLU A 351 -13.86 30.93 1.28
CA GLU A 351 -15.14 30.22 1.06
C GLU A 351 -15.53 29.31 2.24
N ILE A 352 -14.55 28.93 3.08
CA ILE A 352 -14.75 28.15 4.30
C ILE A 352 -13.99 28.87 5.42
N PRO A 353 -14.64 29.28 6.53
CA PRO A 353 -13.97 30.01 7.62
C PRO A 353 -12.74 29.24 8.11
N ASP A 354 -11.53 29.84 8.01
CA ASP A 354 -10.28 29.24 8.49
C ASP A 354 -10.21 29.38 10.03
N GLU A 355 -9.54 28.44 10.68
CA GLU A 355 -9.40 28.38 12.14
C GLU A 355 -8.61 29.58 12.70
N SER A 356 -7.91 30.33 11.85
CA SER A 356 -7.26 31.58 12.21
C SER A 356 -8.23 32.70 12.61
N GLU A 357 -9.54 32.51 12.44
CA GLU A 357 -10.59 33.38 13.02
C GLU A 357 -10.96 33.01 14.46
N TRP A 358 -10.44 31.89 15.00
CA TRP A 358 -10.61 31.50 16.41
C TRP A 358 -9.39 31.83 17.27
N ASP A 359 -8.33 32.37 16.67
CA ASP A 359 -7.27 33.05 17.43
C ASP A 359 -7.89 34.31 18.03
N THR A 360 -8.21 34.25 19.32
CA THR A 360 -8.66 35.40 20.12
C THR A 360 -7.65 36.56 20.16
N ASP A 361 -6.47 36.41 19.55
CA ASP A 361 -5.38 37.38 19.53
C ASP A 361 -5.27 38.20 18.22
N ARG A 362 -6.10 37.95 17.20
CA ARG A 362 -6.19 38.84 16.02
C ARG A 362 -7.59 39.38 15.85
N ALA A 363 -7.81 40.57 16.41
CA ALA A 363 -8.96 41.39 16.07
C ALA A 363 -9.00 41.62 14.55
N PRO A 364 -10.11 41.29 13.85
CA PRO A 364 -10.29 41.68 12.46
C PRO A 364 -10.32 43.21 12.36
N GLU A 365 -9.60 43.78 11.40
CA GLU A 365 -9.84 45.17 10.97
C GLU A 365 -11.22 45.24 10.31
N TRP A 366 -12.27 45.39 11.12
CA TRP A 366 -13.63 45.63 10.64
C TRP A 366 -13.76 47.05 10.09
N PRO A 367 -14.38 47.25 8.90
CA PRO A 367 -14.76 48.58 8.45
C PRO A 367 -15.99 49.07 9.25
N VAL A 368 -15.78 50.16 9.99
CA VAL A 368 -16.75 51.19 10.41
C VAL A 368 -18.04 50.73 11.11
N ALA A 369 -18.05 50.92 12.44
CA ALA A 369 -19.18 51.29 13.30
C ALA A 369 -20.45 50.41 13.31
N GLU A 370 -20.34 49.20 13.87
CA GLU A 370 -21.45 48.58 14.59
C GLU A 370 -21.28 48.77 16.10
N PRO A 371 -22.36 48.91 16.89
CA PRO A 371 -22.25 49.10 18.33
C PRO A 371 -21.53 47.90 18.96
N ALA A 372 -20.50 48.20 19.78
CA ALA A 372 -19.55 47.28 20.40
C ALA A 372 -20.16 46.16 21.28
N ASP A 373 -21.48 46.13 21.39
CA ASP A 373 -22.29 45.25 22.24
C ASP A 373 -23.11 44.26 21.39
N THR A 374 -22.53 43.71 20.31
CA THR A 374 -23.22 42.77 19.40
C THR A 374 -22.42 41.47 19.30
N ALA A 375 -23.00 40.37 19.80
CA ALA A 375 -22.39 39.04 19.76
C ALA A 375 -22.66 38.30 18.44
N PHE A 376 -23.90 38.36 17.93
CA PHE A 376 -24.26 37.76 16.64
C PHE A 376 -25.24 38.67 15.88
N LEU A 377 -24.99 38.83 14.58
CA LEU A 377 -25.88 39.50 13.65
C LEU A 377 -26.22 38.53 12.50
N LEU A 378 -27.50 38.25 12.34
CA LEU A 378 -28.06 37.49 11.21
C LEU A 378 -28.92 38.46 10.41
N GLU A 379 -28.64 38.61 9.12
CA GLU A 379 -29.42 39.43 8.21
C GLU A 379 -30.03 38.55 7.11
N ARG A 380 -31.35 38.34 7.17
CA ARG A 380 -32.12 37.59 6.16
C ARG A 380 -31.58 36.18 5.86
N VAL A 381 -31.02 35.53 6.88
CA VAL A 381 -30.35 34.24 6.72
C VAL A 381 -31.34 33.12 6.43
N SER A 382 -31.07 32.36 5.37
CA SER A 382 -31.84 31.16 5.01
C SER A 382 -31.00 29.89 5.12
N ILE A 383 -31.50 28.90 5.85
CA ILE A 383 -30.77 27.67 6.20
C ILE A 383 -31.48 26.46 5.60
N CYS A 384 -30.77 25.69 4.77
CA CYS A 384 -31.20 24.40 4.25
C CYS A 384 -30.43 23.26 4.91
N ALA A 385 -30.97 22.03 4.88
CA ALA A 385 -30.19 20.86 5.26
C ALA A 385 -29.23 20.49 4.10
N PRO A 386 -27.98 20.03 4.36
CA PRO A 386 -27.04 19.65 3.30
C PRO A 386 -27.59 18.61 2.32
N ALA A 387 -28.41 17.67 2.82
CA ALA A 387 -29.02 16.61 2.02
C ALA A 387 -30.36 17.00 1.37
N SER A 388 -30.91 18.20 1.63
CA SER A 388 -32.25 18.59 1.18
C SER A 388 -32.34 20.08 0.87
N ASN A 389 -32.81 20.40 -0.33
CA ASN A 389 -33.05 21.78 -0.78
C ASN A 389 -34.27 22.45 -0.10
N LYS A 390 -34.93 21.79 0.85
CA LYS A 390 -36.02 22.41 1.61
C LYS A 390 -35.46 23.33 2.69
N PRO A 391 -35.82 24.63 2.71
CA PRO A 391 -35.36 25.54 3.75
C PRO A 391 -35.97 25.15 5.10
N LEU A 392 -35.11 24.98 6.09
CA LEU A 392 -35.49 24.78 7.50
C LEU A 392 -35.86 26.12 8.14
N ILE A 393 -35.10 27.17 7.81
CA ILE A 393 -35.28 28.54 8.29
C ILE A 393 -35.18 29.46 7.07
N LYS A 394 -36.05 30.46 6.98
CA LYS A 394 -36.14 31.36 5.83
C LYS A 394 -36.14 32.83 6.28
N ASP A 395 -35.31 33.65 5.63
CA ASP A 395 -35.19 35.10 5.83
C ASP A 395 -35.12 35.52 7.34
N LEU A 396 -34.31 34.82 8.14
CA LEU A 396 -34.16 35.13 9.57
C LEU A 396 -33.23 36.34 9.77
N SER A 397 -33.79 37.43 10.31
CA SER A 397 -33.02 38.56 10.82
C SER A 397 -33.05 38.57 12.35
N LEU A 398 -31.89 38.52 12.98
CA LEU A 398 -31.75 38.41 14.43
C LEU A 398 -30.45 39.08 14.87
N LYS A 399 -30.53 39.93 15.90
CA LYS A 399 -29.38 40.54 16.56
C LYS A 399 -29.34 40.09 18.02
N ILE A 400 -28.19 39.61 18.47
CA ILE A 400 -27.95 39.19 19.86
C ILE A 400 -26.86 40.09 20.44
N SER A 401 -27.16 40.79 21.53
CA SER A 401 -26.23 41.67 22.25
C SER A 401 -25.59 40.99 23.47
N GLU A 402 -24.49 41.55 23.98
CA GLU A 402 -23.84 41.04 25.19
C GLU A 402 -24.81 41.13 26.38
N GLY A 403 -24.78 40.13 27.26
CA GLY A 403 -25.71 40.04 28.40
C GLY A 403 -27.15 39.62 28.06
N GLN A 404 -27.52 39.45 26.78
CA GLN A 404 -28.83 38.91 26.39
C GLN A 404 -28.81 37.38 26.30
N SER A 405 -29.86 36.74 26.83
CA SER A 405 -30.09 35.30 26.70
C SER A 405 -31.22 35.03 25.70
N LEU A 406 -30.96 34.20 24.68
CA LEU A 406 -31.94 33.82 23.66
C LEU A 406 -32.43 32.39 23.88
N LEU A 407 -33.75 32.21 23.98
CA LEU A 407 -34.39 30.88 24.02
C LEU A 407 -34.93 30.51 22.64
N ILE A 408 -34.42 29.42 22.05
CA ILE A 408 -34.90 28.88 20.77
C ILE A 408 -35.80 27.66 21.05
N THR A 409 -37.11 27.80 20.79
CA THR A 409 -38.11 26.74 20.98
C THR A 409 -38.83 26.38 19.67
N GLY A 410 -39.43 25.20 19.59
CA GLY A 410 -40.21 24.73 18.44
C GLY A 410 -40.22 23.22 18.27
N ASN A 411 -40.97 22.71 17.28
CA ASN A 411 -41.16 21.27 17.06
C ASN A 411 -39.85 20.56 16.65
N THR A 412 -39.72 19.26 16.92
CA THR A 412 -38.56 18.46 16.48
C THR A 412 -38.40 18.53 14.96
N GLY A 413 -37.18 18.77 14.48
CA GLY A 413 -36.89 18.85 13.03
C GLY A 413 -37.05 20.24 12.38
N THR A 414 -37.47 21.28 13.11
CA THR A 414 -37.66 22.64 12.56
C THR A 414 -36.36 23.44 12.31
N GLY A 415 -35.18 22.84 12.50
CA GLY A 415 -33.89 23.52 12.23
C GLY A 415 -33.25 24.25 13.42
N LYS A 416 -33.74 24.07 14.66
CA LYS A 416 -33.13 24.67 15.87
C LYS A 416 -31.63 24.41 15.99
N THR A 417 -31.22 23.14 15.91
CA THR A 417 -29.79 22.76 15.93
C THR A 417 -29.06 23.22 14.67
N SER A 418 -29.76 23.33 13.53
CA SER A 418 -29.16 23.83 12.29
C SER A 418 -28.81 25.32 12.38
N LEU A 419 -29.63 26.13 13.07
CA LEU A 419 -29.29 27.53 13.37
C LEU A 419 -28.01 27.62 14.21
N LEU A 420 -27.89 26.79 15.25
CA LEU A 420 -26.68 26.71 16.07
C LEU A 420 -25.46 26.26 15.26
N ARG A 421 -25.64 25.37 14.27
CA ARG A 421 -24.55 24.96 13.36
C ARG A 421 -24.09 26.10 12.45
N VAL A 422 -25.00 26.96 11.99
CA VAL A 422 -24.62 28.15 11.20
C VAL A 422 -23.91 29.17 12.08
N LEU A 423 -24.39 29.42 13.30
CA LEU A 423 -23.71 30.31 14.26
C LEU A 423 -22.31 29.80 14.64
N GLY A 424 -22.14 28.49 14.80
CA GLY A 424 -20.83 27.86 15.01
C GLY A 424 -20.00 27.70 13.73
N GLY A 425 -20.48 28.20 12.58
CA GLY A 425 -19.84 28.12 11.27
C GLY A 425 -19.64 26.70 10.72
N LEU A 426 -20.33 25.71 11.26
CA LEU A 426 -20.31 24.34 10.74
C LEU A 426 -21.02 24.25 9.38
N TRP A 427 -22.11 25.01 9.21
CA TRP A 427 -22.87 25.11 7.96
C TRP A 427 -22.82 26.55 7.44
N ALA A 428 -22.78 26.71 6.11
CA ALA A 428 -22.94 28.01 5.47
C ALA A 428 -24.42 28.38 5.31
N SER A 429 -24.74 29.67 5.33
CA SER A 429 -26.07 30.14 4.92
C SER A 429 -26.24 29.94 3.42
N THR A 430 -27.47 29.62 3.00
CA THR A 430 -27.80 29.45 1.57
C THR A 430 -28.09 30.79 0.89
N ARG A 431 -28.43 31.81 1.68
CA ARG A 431 -28.63 33.22 1.30
C ARG A 431 -28.58 34.09 2.54
#